data_AF-A0A8T4KCE4-F1
#
_entry.id   AF-A0A8T4KCE4-F1
#
_cell.length_a   1.000
_cell.length_b   1.000
_cell.length_c   1.000
_cell.angle_alpha   90.00
_cell.angle_beta   90.00
_cell.angle_gamma   90.00
#
_symmetry.space_group_name_H-M   'P 1'
#
loop_
_entity.id
_entity.type
_entity.pdbx_description
1 polymer ?
#
loop_
_entity_poly.entity_id
_entity_poly.type
_entity_poly.pdbx_seq_one_letter_code
_entity_poly.pdbx_strand_id
1 'polypeptide(L)' 'MPLIFVYITNPTGTEAKRIARHLIKKKLIVCANIFPIESIYPWKGKIANKKYEKWLKGCLEKRK' A
#
# COMPACT_ATOMS: atom_id res chain seq x y z
N MET A 1 -19.22 4.46 -12.91
CA MET A 1 -17.81 4.70 -12.52
C MET A 1 -17.28 3.40 -11.94
N PRO A 2 -16.24 2.77 -12.54
CA PRO A 2 -15.73 1.50 -12.06
C PRO A 2 -14.91 1.68 -10.78
N LEU A 3 -15.00 0.70 -9.88
CA LEU A 3 -14.14 0.58 -8.71
C LEU A 3 -12.71 0.24 -9.15
N ILE A 4 -11.72 1.00 -8.67
CA ILE A 4 -10.30 0.76 -8.97
C ILE A 4 -9.61 0.32 -7.69
N PHE A 5 -8.94 -0.83 -7.74
CA PHE A 5 -8.07 -1.30 -6.67
C PHE A 5 -6.62 -0.94 -6.99
N VAL A 6 -5.94 -0.29 -6.04
CA VAL A 6 -4.52 0.06 -6.17
C VAL A 6 -3.75 -0.72 -5.12
N TYR A 7 -2.64 -1.33 -5.50
CA TYR A 7 -1.73 -2.00 -4.57
C TYR A 7 -0.48 -1.15 -4.42
N ILE A 8 -0.13 -0.80 -3.19
CA ILE A 8 1.05 0.01 -2.90
C ILE A 8 1.92 -0.62 -1.84
N THR A 9 3.21 -0.31 -1.95
CA THR A 9 4.26 -1.01 -1.25
C THR A 9 4.99 -0.14 -0.23
N ASN A 10 4.94 -0.46 1.07
CA ASN A 10 5.46 0.42 2.13
C ASN A 10 6.43 -0.25 3.12
N PRO A 11 7.54 0.42 3.47
CA PRO A 11 8.59 -0.17 4.30
C PRO A 11 8.16 -0.51 5.73
N THR A 12 7.20 0.24 6.30
CA THR A 12 6.70 0.04 7.67
C THR A 12 5.19 0.29 7.76
N GLY A 13 4.57 -0.29 8.79
CA GLY A 13 3.14 -0.06 9.08
C GLY A 13 2.81 1.36 9.49
N THR A 14 3.75 2.04 10.11
CA THR A 14 3.59 3.46 10.49
C THR A 14 3.52 4.33 9.25
N GLU A 15 4.41 4.12 8.28
CA GLU A 15 4.38 4.84 7.00
C GLU A 15 3.12 4.52 6.20
N ALA A 16 2.71 3.25 6.16
CA ALA A 16 1.42 2.84 5.61
C ALA A 16 0.27 3.68 6.21
N LYS A 17 0.08 3.62 7.53
CA LYS A 17 -0.98 4.37 8.22
C LYS A 17 -0.90 5.89 8.00
N ARG A 18 0.30 6.45 7.86
CA ARG A 18 0.49 7.88 7.56
C ARG A 18 -0.04 8.24 6.18
N ILE A 19 0.32 7.45 5.17
CA ILE A 19 -0.11 7.66 3.77
C ILE A 19 -1.62 7.47 3.63
N ALA A 20 -2.22 6.39 4.17
CA ALA A 20 -3.68 6.21 4.13
C ALA A 20 -4.43 7.41 4.71
N ARG A 21 -4.03 7.84 5.92
CA ARG A 21 -4.68 8.98 6.58
C ARG A 21 -4.57 10.25 5.74
N HIS A 22 -3.43 10.47 5.09
CA HIS A 22 -3.25 11.62 4.20
C HIS A 22 -4.17 11.56 2.97
N LEU A 23 -4.24 10.40 2.31
CA LEU A 23 -5.06 10.19 1.11
C LEU A 23 -6.57 10.30 1.40
N ILE A 24 -7.02 9.75 2.53
CA ILE A 24 -8.42 9.87 2.99
C ILE A 24 -8.75 11.34 3.29
N LYS A 25 -7.87 12.06 4.00
CA LYS A 25 -8.05 13.50 4.30
C LYS A 25 -8.15 14.34 3.02
N LYS A 26 -7.39 14.00 1.99
CA LYS A 26 -7.43 14.63 0.67
C LYS A 26 -8.63 14.20 -0.18
N LYS A 27 -9.49 13.31 0.33
CA LYS A 27 -10.63 12.70 -0.37
C LYS A 27 -10.25 12.00 -1.68
N LEU A 28 -8.98 11.59 -1.81
CA LEU A 28 -8.51 10.85 -2.98
C LEU A 28 -8.90 9.38 -2.91
N ILE A 29 -9.19 8.88 -1.71
CA ILE A 29 -9.60 7.50 -1.47
C ILE A 29 -10.72 7.45 -0.42
N VAL A 30 -11.59 6.44 -0.46
CA VAL A 30 -12.62 6.23 0.57
C VAL A 30 -12.12 5.34 1.71
N CYS A 31 -11.36 4.28 1.41
CA CYS A 31 -10.85 3.34 2.41
C CYS A 31 -9.40 2.90 2.16
N ALA A 32 -8.82 2.19 3.12
CA ALA A 32 -7.53 1.52 2.97
C ALA A 32 -7.44 0.33 3.93
N ASN A 33 -7.09 -0.86 3.43
CA ASN A 33 -6.78 -2.01 4.25
C ASN A 33 -5.27 -2.03 4.56
N ILE A 34 -4.83 -2.65 5.65
CA ILE A 34 -3.42 -2.68 6.03
C ILE A 34 -3.06 -4.07 6.58
N PHE A 35 -2.08 -4.78 6.00
CA PHE A 35 -1.61 -6.09 6.46
C PHE A 35 -0.12 -6.37 6.16
N PRO A 36 0.55 -7.25 6.91
CA PRO A 36 1.93 -7.69 6.61
C PRO A 36 2.06 -8.39 5.25
N ILE A 37 3.13 -8.12 4.49
CA ILE A 37 3.52 -8.95 3.34
C ILE A 37 5.04 -9.16 3.28
N GLU A 38 5.42 -10.18 2.53
CA GLU A 38 6.79 -10.46 2.13
C GLU A 38 6.87 -10.33 0.61
N SER A 39 7.85 -9.57 0.11
CA SER A 39 8.05 -9.35 -1.32
C SER A 39 9.30 -10.07 -1.79
N ILE A 40 9.16 -10.91 -2.81
CA ILE A 40 10.25 -11.62 -3.47
C ILE A 40 10.33 -11.11 -4.90
N TYR A 41 11.47 -10.57 -5.30
CA TYR A 41 11.64 -9.94 -6.61
C TYR A 41 13.10 -9.99 -7.09
N PRO A 42 13.36 -10.00 -8.40
CA PRO A 42 14.70 -9.94 -8.94
C PRO A 42 15.30 -8.53 -8.77
N TRP A 43 16.51 -8.45 -8.23
CA TRP A 43 17.24 -7.19 -8.05
C TRP A 43 18.74 -7.40 -8.19
N LYS A 44 19.38 -6.60 -9.06
CA LYS A 44 20.84 -6.67 -9.34
C LYS A 44 21.36 -8.09 -9.62
N GLY A 45 20.62 -8.86 -10.43
CA GLY A 45 20.98 -10.22 -10.82
C GLY A 45 20.81 -11.28 -9.73
N LYS A 46 20.18 -10.96 -8.60
CA LYS A 46 19.87 -11.91 -7.52
C LYS A 46 18.39 -11.85 -7.15
N ILE A 47 17.86 -12.94 -6.60
CA ILE A 47 16.54 -12.92 -5.97
C ILE A 47 16.67 -12.20 -4.63
N ALA A 48 16.05 -11.04 -4.52
CA ALA A 48 15.93 -10.30 -3.28
C ALA A 48 14.62 -10.66 -2.59
N ASN A 49 14.69 -10.85 -1.27
CA ASN A 49 13.53 -10.93 -0.42
C ASN A 49 13.56 -9.71 0.50
N LYS A 50 12.42 -9.02 0.60
CA LYS A 50 12.20 -8.02 1.63
C LYS A 50 10.94 -8.38 2.40
N LYS A 51 11.14 -8.76 3.67
CA LYS A 51 10.07 -8.91 4.65
C LYS A 51 9.72 -7.54 5.17
N TYR A 52 8.46 -7.18 5.08
CA TYR A 52 8.01 -5.87 5.44
C TYR A 52 6.84 -5.99 6.41
N GLU A 53 7.06 -5.57 7.65
CA GLU A 53 6.21 -5.98 8.77
C GLU A 53 4.72 -5.58 8.63
N LYS A 54 4.37 -4.50 7.91
CA LYS A 54 2.98 -4.01 7.79
C LYS A 54 2.82 -3.11 6.56
N TRP A 55 1.87 -3.40 5.68
CA TRP A 55 1.61 -2.67 4.41
C TRP A 55 0.26 -2.05 4.43
N LEU A 56 0.12 -0.93 3.75
CA LEU A 56 -1.18 -0.49 3.30
C LEU A 56 -1.61 -1.38 2.11
N LYS A 57 -2.50 -2.35 2.30
CA LYS A 57 -3.36 -2.78 1.19
C LYS A 57 -4.43 -1.73 0.96
N GLY A 58 -4.03 -0.55 0.52
CA GLY A 58 -4.96 0.54 0.28
C GLY A 58 -5.85 0.21 -0.89
N CYS A 59 -7.03 -0.37 -0.65
CA CYS A 59 -8.13 -0.29 -1.61
C CYS A 59 -8.47 1.19 -1.79
N LEU A 60 -7.70 1.88 -2.63
CA LEU A 60 -7.80 3.32 -2.86
C LEU A 60 -9.07 3.58 -3.68
N GLU A 61 -10.23 3.53 -3.03
CA GLU A 61 -11.50 3.81 -3.69
C GLU A 61 -11.54 5.30 -4.06
N LYS A 62 -11.28 5.66 -5.32
CA LYS A 62 -11.25 7.07 -5.70
C LYS A 62 -12.65 7.70 -5.61
N ARG A 63 -12.78 8.85 -4.93
CA ARG A 63 -13.86 9.78 -5.25
C ARG A 63 -13.45 10.59 -6.48
N LYS A 64 -14.43 10.81 -7.36
CA LYS A 64 -14.41 11.65 -8.57
C LYS A 64 -13.19 12.54 -8.73
#